data_AF-A0A9C6U7I8-F1
#
_entry.id   AF-A0A9C6U7I8-F1
#
_cell.length_a   1.000
_cell.length_b   1.000
_cell.length_c   1.000
_cell.angle_alpha   90.00
_cell.angle_beta   90.00
_cell.angle_gamma   90.00
#
_symmetry.space_group_name_H-M   'P 1'
#
loop_
_entity.id
_entity.type
_entity.pdbx_description
1 polymer ?
#
loop_
_entity_poly.entity_id
_entity_poly.type
_entity_poly.pdbx_seq_one_letter_code
_entity_poly.pdbx_strand_id
1 'polypeptide(L)'
;MEAELRSLRSLLTVARNEINNLRQQIRSLNHVHEKEVDEVKRILQSWRCPGCKQKNIQDHEYGNTSGSSNSNQSQNLVGPETLELSPIGIINSWFPEKRGTPRQPGVSGSARGKLTIFNTVFTNPEHALEGLEEYSHMW
;
A
#
# COMPACT_ATOMS: atom_id res chain seq x y z
N MET A 1 34.74 -42.02 40.87
CA MET A 1 35.68 -41.27 40.02
C MET A 1 35.63 -41.73 38.55
N GLU A 2 35.91 -42.99 38.19
CA GLU A 2 35.87 -43.41 36.77
C GLU A 2 34.47 -43.39 36.13
N ALA A 3 33.43 -43.76 36.87
CA ALA A 3 32.04 -43.75 36.38
C ALA A 3 31.56 -42.32 36.04
N GLU A 4 31.91 -41.34 36.87
CA GLU A 4 31.58 -39.93 36.64
C GLU A 4 32.30 -39.37 35.42
N LEU A 5 33.58 -39.72 35.24
CA LEU A 5 34.36 -39.33 34.04
C LEU A 5 33.75 -39.90 32.75
N ARG A 6 33.22 -41.13 32.77
CA ARG A 6 32.50 -41.70 31.62
C ARG A 6 31.18 -40.98 31.35
N SER A 7 30.42 -40.65 32.40
CA SER A 7 29.18 -39.89 32.29
C SER A 7 29.40 -38.49 31.69
N LEU A 8 30.39 -37.75 32.20
CA LEU A 8 30.77 -36.42 31.69
C LEU A 8 31.19 -36.47 30.21
N ARG A 9 31.95 -37.48 29.80
CA ARG A 9 32.33 -37.68 28.38
C ARG A 9 31.13 -37.99 27.49
N SER A 10 30.16 -38.76 27.99
CA SER A 10 28.91 -39.02 27.27
C SER A 10 28.09 -37.74 27.09
N LEU A 11 27.90 -36.96 28.16
CA LEU A 11 27.17 -35.69 28.12
C LEU A 11 27.80 -34.69 27.13
N LEU A 12 29.14 -34.63 27.11
CA LEU A 12 29.88 -33.77 26.18
C LEU A 12 29.68 -34.21 24.72
N THR A 13 29.62 -35.52 24.47
CA THR A 13 29.30 -36.07 23.14
C THR A 13 27.88 -35.69 22.71
N VAL A 14 26.90 -35.83 23.61
CA VAL A 14 25.52 -35.43 23.35
C VAL A 14 25.44 -33.94 23.05
N ALA A 15 26.03 -33.09 23.89
CA ALA A 15 26.05 -31.65 23.68
C ALA A 15 26.68 -31.25 22.33
N ARG A 16 27.76 -31.91 21.92
CA ARG A 16 28.37 -31.68 20.59
C ARG A 16 27.44 -32.07 19.45
N ASN A 17 26.74 -33.20 19.57
CA ASN A 17 25.78 -33.64 18.58
C ASN A 17 24.59 -32.67 18.48
N GLU A 18 24.05 -32.21 19.62
CA GLU A 18 22.98 -31.22 19.64
C GLU A 18 23.42 -29.89 19.03
N ILE A 19 24.62 -29.40 19.33
CA ILE A 19 25.17 -28.18 18.71
C ILE A 19 25.28 -28.36 17.18
N ASN A 20 25.72 -29.54 16.72
CA ASN A 20 25.80 -29.82 15.28
C ASN A 20 24.41 -29.88 14.63
N ASN A 21 23.43 -30.48 15.30
CA ASN A 21 22.05 -30.54 14.83
C ASN A 21 21.44 -29.12 14.74
N LEU A 22 21.58 -28.31 15.79
CA LEU A 22 21.12 -26.92 15.79
C LEU A 22 21.77 -26.10 14.67
N ARG A 23 23.06 -26.29 14.42
CA ARG A 23 23.76 -25.63 13.29
C ARG A 23 23.19 -26.04 11.93
N GLN A 24 22.80 -27.31 11.77
CA GLN A 24 22.16 -27.77 10.54
C GLN A 24 20.76 -27.17 10.38
N GLN A 25 19.97 -27.13 11.44
CA GLN A 25 18.63 -26.53 11.44
C GLN A 25 18.69 -25.03 11.09
N ILE A 26 19.62 -24.28 11.67
CA ILE A 26 19.82 -22.85 11.35
C ILE A 26 20.15 -22.67 9.86
N ARG A 27 21.03 -23.52 9.29
CA ARG A 27 21.36 -23.44 7.86
C ARG A 27 20.14 -23.71 6.98
N SER A 28 19.35 -24.74 7.29
CA SER A 28 18.12 -25.00 6.54
C SER A 28 17.12 -23.86 6.67
N LEU A 29 16.96 -23.28 7.86
CA LEU A 29 16.03 -22.19 8.09
C LEU A 29 16.43 -20.92 7.34
N ASN A 30 17.73 -20.59 7.33
CA ASN A 30 18.26 -19.48 6.55
C ASN A 30 17.99 -19.66 5.05
N HIS A 31 18.16 -20.88 4.53
CA HIS A 31 17.87 -21.15 3.11
C HIS A 31 16.38 -21.02 2.78
N VAL A 32 15.51 -21.51 3.66
CA VAL A 32 14.05 -21.33 3.51
C VAL A 32 13.69 -19.84 3.55
N HIS A 33 14.24 -19.09 4.51
CA HIS A 33 14.00 -17.66 4.63
C HIS A 33 14.44 -16.89 3.37
N GLU A 34 15.64 -17.17 2.84
CA GLU A 34 16.13 -16.55 1.62
C GLU A 34 15.21 -16.81 0.43
N LYS A 35 14.74 -18.06 0.30
CA LYS A 35 13.77 -18.45 -0.74
C LYS A 35 12.44 -17.72 -0.60
N GLU A 36 11.92 -17.59 0.61
CA GLU A 36 10.67 -16.85 0.88
C GLU A 36 10.83 -15.36 0.55
N VAL A 37 11.95 -14.76 0.94
CA VAL A 37 12.25 -13.36 0.62
C VAL A 37 12.30 -13.14 -0.89
N ASP A 38 12.95 -14.04 -1.64
CA ASP A 38 13.02 -13.93 -3.09
C ASP A 38 11.67 -14.13 -3.76
N GLU A 39 10.81 -15.01 -3.22
CA GLU A 39 9.44 -15.17 -3.69
C GLU A 39 8.61 -13.89 -3.47
N VAL A 40 8.72 -13.26 -2.30
CA VAL A 40 8.07 -11.97 -2.02
C VAL A 40 8.55 -10.90 -2.99
N LYS A 41 9.87 -10.80 -3.24
CA LYS A 41 10.42 -9.86 -4.23
C LYS A 41 9.85 -10.11 -5.63
N ARG A 42 9.76 -11.38 -6.06
CA ARG A 42 9.20 -11.77 -7.36
C ARG A 42 7.73 -11.35 -7.47
N ILE A 43 6.93 -11.57 -6.44
CA ILE A 43 5.54 -11.12 -6.39
C ILE A 43 5.48 -9.60 -6.51
N LEU A 44 6.27 -8.86 -5.73
CA LEU A 44 6.29 -7.39 -5.78
C LEU A 44 6.71 -6.86 -7.16
N GLN A 45 7.70 -7.48 -7.82
CA GLN A 45 8.12 -7.10 -9.18
C GLN A 45 7.03 -7.33 -10.23
N SER A 46 6.27 -8.43 -10.10
CA SER A 46 5.18 -8.78 -11.03
C SER A 46 3.85 -8.11 -10.68
N TRP A 47 3.74 -7.55 -9.48
CA TRP A 47 2.50 -6.93 -9.01
C TRP A 47 2.27 -5.61 -9.74
N ARG A 48 1.08 -5.48 -10.32
CA ARG A 48 0.60 -4.23 -10.89
C ARG A 48 -0.73 -3.86 -10.27
N CYS A 49 -0.87 -2.57 -9.99
CA CYS A 49 -2.11 -2.03 -9.44
C CYS A 49 -3.28 -2.22 -10.43
N PRO A 50 -4.52 -2.45 -9.98
CA PRO A 50 -5.69 -2.61 -10.85
C PRO A 50 -5.87 -1.47 -11.86
N GLY A 51 -5.65 -0.21 -11.46
CA GLY A 51 -5.71 0.95 -12.36
C GLY A 51 -4.52 1.08 -13.33
N CYS A 52 -3.39 0.44 -13.02
CA CYS A 52 -2.17 0.43 -13.83
C CYS A 52 -2.24 -0.64 -14.93
N LYS A 53 -3.08 -1.67 -14.77
CA LYS A 53 -3.35 -2.67 -15.82
C LYS A 53 -4.13 -2.08 -17.00
N GLN A 54 -4.96 -1.06 -16.77
CA GLN A 54 -5.85 -0.49 -17.80
C GLN A 54 -5.15 0.51 -18.74
N LYS A 55 -4.02 1.10 -18.34
CA LYS A 55 -3.34 2.14 -19.14
C LYS A 55 -2.49 1.63 -20.31
N ASN A 56 -2.30 0.32 -20.47
CA ASN A 56 -1.42 -0.25 -21.51
C ASN A 56 -2.15 -0.67 -22.81
N ILE A 57 -3.40 -0.23 -23.05
CA ILE A 57 -4.16 -0.57 -24.27
C ILE A 57 -4.56 0.67 -25.10
N GLN A 58 -4.28 1.91 -24.68
CA GLN A 58 -4.65 3.11 -25.45
C GLN A 58 -3.56 4.17 -25.48
N ASP A 59 -2.47 3.88 -26.20
CA ASP A 59 -1.55 4.90 -26.72
C ASP A 59 -1.43 4.71 -28.23
N HIS A 60 -2.42 5.18 -28.99
CA HIS A 60 -2.29 5.63 -30.39
C HIS A 60 -3.62 6.24 -30.87
N GLU A 61 -3.80 7.56 -30.72
CA GLU A 61 -3.93 8.50 -31.85
C GLU A 61 -4.13 9.92 -31.31
N TYR A 62 -3.10 10.75 -31.48
CA TYR A 62 -3.22 12.20 -31.40
C TYR A 62 -3.99 12.68 -32.64
N GLY A 63 -5.27 12.99 -32.46
CA GLY A 63 -6.12 13.66 -33.45
C GLY A 63 -6.61 15.00 -32.90
N ASN A 64 -5.91 16.07 -33.27
CA ASN A 64 -6.37 17.45 -33.13
C ASN A 64 -7.68 17.65 -33.93
N THR A 65 -8.76 18.06 -33.28
CA THR A 65 -9.83 18.82 -33.96
C THR A 65 -10.24 20.00 -33.11
N SER A 66 -9.78 21.16 -33.54
CA SER A 66 -10.20 22.48 -33.11
C SER A 66 -11.67 22.72 -33.48
N GLY A 67 -12.42 23.32 -32.54
CA GLY A 67 -13.53 24.24 -32.78
C GLY A 67 -14.78 23.71 -33.52
N SER A 68 -15.90 23.67 -32.81
CA SER A 68 -17.05 24.48 -33.23
C SER A 68 -18.04 24.68 -32.10
N SER A 69 -18.32 25.95 -31.83
CA SER A 69 -19.50 26.43 -31.14
C SER A 69 -20.75 25.76 -31.72
N ASN A 70 -21.68 25.36 -30.86
CA ASN A 70 -23.10 25.50 -31.14
C ASN A 70 -23.88 25.61 -29.83
N SER A 71 -24.34 26.83 -29.60
CA SER A 71 -25.55 27.15 -28.87
C SER A 71 -26.69 26.23 -29.30
N ASN A 72 -27.36 25.59 -28.34
CA ASN A 72 -28.80 25.43 -28.36
C ASN A 72 -29.32 25.30 -26.94
N GLN A 73 -29.93 26.39 -26.48
CA GLN A 73 -30.86 26.42 -25.36
C GLN A 73 -32.02 25.47 -25.65
N SER A 74 -32.38 24.62 -24.69
CA SER A 74 -33.72 24.03 -24.62
C SER A 74 -34.03 23.60 -23.18
N GLN A 75 -34.62 24.55 -22.47
CA GLN A 75 -35.75 24.46 -21.53
C GLN A 75 -35.77 23.44 -20.38
N ASN A 76 -35.70 24.02 -19.19
CA ASN A 76 -36.24 23.64 -17.88
C ASN A 76 -37.20 22.43 -17.79
N LEU A 77 -36.79 21.45 -17.00
CA LEU A 77 -37.65 20.65 -16.12
C LEU A 77 -37.02 20.69 -14.73
N VAL A 78 -37.63 21.44 -13.80
CA VAL A 78 -37.22 21.47 -12.38
C VAL A 78 -37.65 20.14 -11.75
N GLY A 79 -36.81 19.12 -11.93
CA GLY A 79 -36.73 17.98 -11.03
C GLY A 79 -36.02 18.38 -9.74
N PRO A 80 -35.94 17.50 -8.72
CA PRO A 80 -35.17 17.81 -7.51
C PRO A 80 -33.76 18.22 -7.96
N GLU A 81 -33.30 19.42 -7.55
CA GLU A 81 -31.96 19.90 -7.90
C GLU A 81 -30.94 18.82 -7.54
N THR A 82 -30.45 18.11 -8.56
CA THR A 82 -29.44 17.08 -8.39
C THR A 82 -28.13 17.78 -8.17
N LEU A 83 -27.66 17.81 -6.92
CA LEU A 83 -26.36 18.34 -6.58
C LEU A 83 -25.27 17.49 -7.26
N GLU A 84 -24.60 18.05 -8.26
CA GLU A 84 -23.45 17.42 -8.89
C GLU A 84 -22.21 17.64 -8.02
N LEU A 85 -21.64 16.56 -7.50
CA LEU A 85 -20.40 16.58 -6.71
C LEU A 85 -19.24 16.08 -7.57
N SER A 86 -18.16 16.86 -7.62
CA SER A 86 -16.91 16.47 -8.26
C SER A 86 -15.84 16.15 -7.20
N PRO A 87 -15.07 15.05 -7.37
CA PRO A 87 -14.02 14.72 -6.43
C PRO A 87 -12.86 15.72 -6.53
N ILE A 88 -12.41 16.23 -5.38
CA ILE A 88 -11.28 17.16 -5.32
C ILE A 88 -9.92 16.47 -5.17
N GLY A 89 -9.90 15.17 -4.87
CA GLY A 89 -8.67 14.44 -4.62
C GLY A 89 -8.89 12.97 -4.29
N ILE A 90 -7.83 12.33 -3.82
CA ILE A 90 -7.79 10.91 -3.48
C ILE A 90 -7.11 10.73 -2.12
N ILE A 91 -7.71 9.90 -1.27
CA ILE A 91 -7.12 9.44 -0.01
C ILE A 91 -6.49 8.06 -0.24
N ASN A 92 -5.23 7.94 0.13
CA ASN A 92 -4.51 6.66 0.17
C ASN A 92 -4.34 6.21 1.63
N SER A 93 -4.68 4.96 1.92
CA SER A 93 -4.60 4.37 3.28
C SER A 93 -3.98 2.99 3.24
N TRP A 94 -3.70 2.41 4.41
CA TRP A 94 -3.22 1.03 4.53
C TRP A 94 -4.32 -0.03 4.34
N PHE A 95 -5.57 0.40 4.15
CA PHE A 95 -6.73 -0.47 4.11
C PHE A 95 -7.26 -0.53 2.67
N PRO A 96 -6.85 -1.52 1.85
CA PRO A 96 -7.26 -1.61 0.45
C PRO A 96 -8.74 -2.01 0.29
N GLU A 97 -9.33 -2.61 1.32
CA GLU A 97 -10.70 -3.11 1.32
C GLU A 97 -11.44 -2.71 2.59
N LYS A 98 -12.76 -2.54 2.48
CA LYS A 98 -13.64 -2.14 3.58
C LYS A 98 -13.56 -3.07 4.80
N ARG A 99 -13.34 -4.37 4.58
CA ARG A 99 -13.24 -5.36 5.67
C ARG A 99 -11.93 -5.26 6.47
N GLY A 100 -10.89 -4.65 5.90
CA GLY A 100 -9.59 -4.45 6.54
C GLY A 100 -9.51 -3.18 7.38
N THR A 101 -10.45 -2.25 7.23
CA THR A 101 -10.45 -0.98 7.97
C THR A 101 -10.86 -1.22 9.43
N PRO A 102 -10.08 -0.74 10.41
CA PRO A 102 -10.40 -0.90 11.83
C PRO A 102 -11.70 -0.15 12.15
N ARG A 103 -12.53 -0.75 13.02
CA ARG A 103 -13.78 -0.12 13.48
C ARG A 103 -13.54 1.08 14.39
N GLN A 104 -12.35 1.17 14.99
CA GLN A 104 -11.92 2.29 15.82
C GLN A 104 -10.58 2.80 15.30
N PRO A 105 -10.48 4.07 14.86
CA PRO A 105 -9.26 4.61 14.24
C PRO A 105 -8.06 4.61 15.20
N GLY A 106 -8.29 4.79 16.51
CA GLY A 106 -7.24 4.82 17.53
C GLY A 106 -6.49 3.51 17.75
N VAL A 107 -6.99 2.38 17.23
CA VAL A 107 -6.34 1.06 17.40
C VAL A 107 -5.08 0.94 16.54
N SER A 108 -4.97 1.69 15.45
CA SER A 108 -3.83 1.65 14.54
C SER A 108 -3.11 3.00 14.49
N GLY A 109 -2.47 3.38 15.60
CA GLY A 109 -1.75 4.67 15.71
C GLY A 109 -0.56 4.84 14.74
N SER A 110 -0.08 3.74 14.14
CA SER A 110 0.97 3.77 13.12
C SER A 110 0.45 3.89 11.69
N ALA A 111 -0.85 3.64 11.45
CA ALA A 111 -1.43 3.72 10.11
C ALA A 111 -1.54 5.18 9.67
N ARG A 112 -0.72 5.56 8.69
CA ARG A 112 -0.72 6.90 8.10
C ARG A 112 -1.58 6.93 6.83
N GLY A 113 -2.46 7.93 6.74
CA GLY A 113 -3.15 8.29 5.51
C GLY A 113 -2.41 9.38 4.73
N LYS A 114 -2.59 9.42 3.41
CA LYS A 114 -2.12 10.51 2.55
C LYS A 114 -3.27 11.01 1.68
N LEU A 115 -3.61 12.29 1.80
CA LEU A 115 -4.54 12.97 0.89
C LEU A 115 -3.76 13.62 -0.24
N THR A 116 -4.17 13.40 -1.49
CA THR A 116 -3.61 14.05 -2.68
C THR A 116 -4.72 14.81 -3.37
N ILE A 117 -4.61 16.14 -3.41
CA ILE A 117 -5.58 17.02 -4.07
C ILE A 117 -5.22 17.17 -5.54
N PHE A 118 -6.22 17.23 -6.43
CA PHE A 118 -6.00 17.42 -7.85
C PHE A 118 -5.67 18.89 -8.16
N ASN A 119 -4.63 19.11 -8.96
CA ASN A 119 -4.23 20.47 -9.36
C ASN A 119 -5.29 21.19 -10.20
N THR A 120 -6.25 20.47 -10.79
CA THR A 120 -7.33 21.03 -11.61
C THR A 120 -8.47 21.64 -10.79
N VAL A 121 -8.49 21.42 -9.47
CA VAL A 121 -9.58 21.88 -8.59
C VAL A 121 -9.41 23.35 -8.21
N PHE A 122 -8.16 23.80 -8.09
CA PHE A 122 -7.86 25.16 -7.65
C PHE A 122 -7.25 25.96 -8.79
N THR A 123 -7.72 27.20 -8.96
CA THR A 123 -7.08 28.18 -9.85
C THR A 123 -5.64 28.48 -9.42
N ASN A 124 -5.38 28.44 -8.10
CA ASN A 124 -4.06 28.65 -7.52
C ASN A 124 -3.78 27.60 -6.41
N PRO A 125 -3.17 26.46 -6.76
CA PRO A 125 -3.05 25.32 -5.85
C PRO A 125 -2.15 25.58 -4.63
N GLU A 126 -1.14 26.46 -4.76
CA GLU A 126 -0.20 26.77 -3.67
C GLU A 126 -0.88 27.48 -2.49
N HIS A 127 -1.89 28.31 -2.77
CA HIS A 127 -2.57 29.10 -1.73
C HIS A 127 -3.82 28.43 -1.17
N ALA A 128 -4.36 27.42 -1.86
CA ALA A 128 -5.61 26.78 -1.45
C ALA A 128 -5.51 26.00 -0.14
N LEU A 129 -4.28 25.63 0.25
CA LEU A 129 -3.98 24.87 1.47
C LEU A 129 -3.08 25.65 2.44
N GLU A 130 -2.78 26.91 2.16
CA GLU A 130 -1.94 27.77 2.99
C GLU A 130 -2.58 27.95 4.39
N GLY A 131 -1.81 27.72 5.45
CA GLY A 131 -2.29 27.81 6.84
C GLY A 131 -2.96 26.54 7.36
N LEU A 132 -3.14 25.49 6.54
CA LEU A 132 -3.69 24.21 7.01
C LEU A 132 -2.77 23.53 8.04
N GLU A 133 -1.46 23.80 7.97
CA GLU A 133 -0.44 23.32 8.88
C GLU A 133 -0.58 23.83 10.32
N GLU A 134 -1.32 24.92 10.55
CA GLU A 134 -1.58 25.46 11.89
C GLU A 134 -2.60 24.62 12.68
N TYR A 135 -3.30 23.71 12.00
CA TYR A 135 -4.34 22.87 12.58
C TYR A 135 -3.84 21.45 12.82
N SER A 136 -4.19 20.90 13.98
CA SER A 136 -3.89 19.51 14.32
C SER A 136 -4.89 18.50 13.76
N HIS A 137 -6.09 18.96 13.36
CA HIS A 137 -7.20 18.13 12.91
C HIS A 137 -7.94 18.81 11.76
N MET A 138 -8.45 18.02 10.82
CA MET A 138 -9.25 18.46 9.67
C MET A 138 -10.48 17.56 9.48
N TRP A 139 -11.46 18.05 8.72
CA TRP A 139 -12.65 17.31 8.31
C TRP A 139 -12.59 16.93 6.84
#